data_AF-Q4C2L2-F1
#
_entry.id   AF-Q4C2L2-F1
#
_cell.length_a   1.000
_cell.length_b   1.000
_cell.length_c   1.000
_cell.angle_alpha   90.00
_cell.angle_beta   90.00
_cell.angle_gamma   90.00
#
_symmetry.space_group_name_H-M   'P 1'
#
loop_
_entity.id
_entity.type
_entity.pdbx_description
1 polymer ?
#
loop_
_entity_poly.entity_id
_entity_poly.type
_entity_poly.pdbx_seq_one_letter_code
_entity_poly.pdbx_strand_id
1 'polypeptide(L)'
;MFASPGLAAIASQKSAYVPILPLEGGLNNRSIFVVAQESSFQGLSDLNGQAVALGQPGSATGYYFPLLNLYGLTLSKIRLAPTPKQALQWIAQGEVVAAAMSLQEYNLYRATVPESKFRVLYQDDNAVPNGSILVSNQLPQIEQEGLNDVLSSAPPMIPASVGYIANEEVPN
;
A
#
# COMPACT_ATOMS: atom_id res chain seq x y z
N MET A 1 -1.24 -12.81 12.04
CA MET A 1 -0.26 -11.93 11.34
C MET A 1 -0.97 -10.69 10.83
N PHE A 2 -0.28 -9.57 10.72
CA PHE A 2 -0.80 -8.35 10.11
C PHE A 2 -0.47 -8.38 8.61
N ALA A 3 -1.49 -8.39 7.76
CA ALA A 3 -1.32 -8.51 6.31
C ALA A 3 -1.80 -7.23 5.61
N SER A 4 -0.93 -6.65 4.79
CA SER A 4 -1.32 -5.56 3.86
C SER A 4 -2.43 -6.04 2.92
N PRO A 5 -3.20 -5.14 2.29
CA PRO A 5 -4.37 -5.55 1.51
C PRO A 5 -4.07 -6.58 0.42
N GLY A 6 -2.94 -6.44 -0.29
CA GLY A 6 -2.53 -7.41 -1.30
C GLY A 6 -2.14 -8.77 -0.71
N LEU A 7 -1.48 -8.80 0.45
CA LEU A 7 -1.16 -10.06 1.14
C LEU A 7 -2.41 -10.69 1.75
N ALA A 8 -3.34 -9.89 2.28
CA ALA A 8 -4.62 -10.35 2.81
C ALA A 8 -5.42 -11.04 1.69
N ALA A 9 -5.56 -10.41 0.53
CA ALA A 9 -6.24 -11.00 -0.63
C ALA A 9 -5.61 -12.34 -1.07
N ILE A 10 -4.27 -12.42 -1.15
CA ILE A 10 -3.58 -13.67 -1.52
C ILE A 10 -3.78 -14.76 -0.47
N ALA A 11 -3.69 -14.41 0.81
CA ALA A 11 -3.80 -15.37 1.90
C ALA A 11 -5.22 -15.94 2.02
N SER A 12 -6.25 -15.11 1.85
CA SER A 12 -7.65 -15.54 1.84
C SER A 12 -7.96 -16.47 0.67
N GLN A 13 -7.42 -16.21 -0.53
CA GLN A 13 -7.61 -17.09 -1.69
C GLN A 13 -6.99 -18.48 -1.51
N LYS A 14 -5.89 -18.59 -0.76
CA LYS A 14 -5.26 -19.89 -0.48
C LYS A 14 -6.00 -20.70 0.58
N SER A 15 -7.07 -20.16 1.15
CA SER A 15 -7.92 -20.75 2.20
C SER A 15 -7.17 -21.23 3.46
N ALA A 16 -5.88 -20.97 3.61
CA ALA A 16 -5.07 -21.37 4.76
C ALA A 16 -5.17 -20.37 5.93
N TYR A 17 -5.76 -19.21 5.68
CA TYR A 17 -5.91 -18.13 6.64
C TYR A 17 -7.31 -17.55 6.58
N VAL A 18 -7.80 -17.13 7.74
CA VAL A 18 -9.07 -16.41 7.88
C VAL A 18 -8.80 -15.02 8.48
N PRO A 19 -9.46 -13.97 7.96
CA PRO A 19 -9.40 -12.65 8.58
C PRO A 19 -10.17 -12.64 9.89
N ILE A 20 -9.69 -11.90 10.88
CA ILE A 20 -10.39 -11.70 12.16
C ILE A 20 -10.69 -10.22 12.44
N LEU A 21 -9.81 -9.31 12.03
CA LEU A 21 -10.02 -7.86 12.18
C LEU A 21 -9.41 -7.10 11.01
N PRO A 22 -10.00 -5.98 10.57
CA PRO A 22 -9.41 -5.13 9.55
C PRO A 22 -8.21 -4.34 10.10
N LEU A 23 -7.22 -4.12 9.24
CA LEU A 23 -6.20 -3.10 9.48
C LEU A 23 -6.77 -1.73 9.13
N GLU A 24 -6.29 -0.69 9.81
CA GLU A 24 -6.63 0.67 9.47
C GLU A 24 -6.11 0.98 8.07
N GLY A 25 -7.02 1.01 7.10
CA GLY A 25 -6.82 1.60 5.79
C GLY A 25 -7.63 2.88 5.75
N GLY A 26 -6.98 4.01 5.50
CA GLY A 26 -7.72 5.25 5.34
C GLY A 26 -8.79 5.05 4.26
N LEU A 27 -10.05 5.35 4.56
CA LEU A 27 -11.19 5.27 3.62
C LEU A 27 -10.93 6.00 2.29
N ASN A 28 -9.97 6.93 2.29
CA ASN A 28 -9.52 7.73 1.15
C ASN A 28 -8.09 7.41 0.70
N ASN A 29 -7.49 6.31 1.13
CA ASN A 29 -6.17 5.93 0.65
C ASN A 29 -6.30 5.45 -0.80
N ARG A 30 -5.46 5.99 -1.68
CA ARG A 30 -5.47 5.75 -3.13
C ARG A 30 -4.06 5.43 -3.59
N SER A 31 -3.95 4.58 -4.61
CA SER A 31 -2.69 4.40 -5.33
C SER A 31 -2.41 5.66 -6.15
N ILE A 32 -1.18 6.15 -6.09
CA ILE A 32 -0.76 7.31 -6.88
C ILE A 32 0.59 7.04 -7.53
N PHE A 33 0.84 7.71 -8.65
CA PHE A 33 2.18 7.93 -9.18
C PHE A 33 2.62 9.35 -8.85
N VAL A 34 3.83 9.47 -8.33
CA VAL A 34 4.47 10.73 -7.97
C VAL A 34 5.66 10.95 -8.89
N VAL A 35 5.86 12.21 -9.29
CA VAL A 35 7.01 12.66 -10.10
C VAL A 35 7.63 13.90 -9.46
N ALA A 36 8.81 14.30 -9.93
CA ALA A 36 9.39 15.60 -9.59
C ALA A 36 8.45 16.74 -10.04
N GLN A 37 8.34 17.80 -9.23
CA GLN A 37 7.47 18.95 -9.49
C GLN A 37 7.69 19.55 -10.89
N GLU A 38 8.95 19.75 -11.26
CA GLU A 38 9.37 20.40 -12.51
C GLU A 38 9.39 19.46 -13.71
N SER A 39 8.98 18.20 -13.56
CA SER A 39 8.93 17.26 -14.68
C SER A 39 7.88 17.66 -15.71
N SER A 40 8.15 17.36 -16.98
CA SER A 40 7.22 17.63 -18.09
C SER A 40 6.09 16.59 -18.23
N PHE A 41 6.15 15.48 -17.49
CA PHE A 41 5.18 14.38 -17.59
C PHE A 41 3.76 14.81 -17.18
N GLN A 42 2.79 14.66 -18.07
CA GLN A 42 1.39 15.05 -17.85
C GLN A 42 0.50 13.87 -17.50
N GLY A 43 0.88 12.65 -17.89
CA GLY A 43 0.12 11.44 -17.53
C GLY A 43 0.94 10.16 -17.58
N LEU A 44 0.27 9.03 -17.29
CA LEU A 44 0.90 7.71 -17.26
C LEU A 44 1.54 7.31 -18.60
N SER A 45 0.95 7.71 -19.73
CA SER A 45 1.49 7.44 -21.07
C SER A 45 2.92 7.94 -21.24
N ASP A 46 3.28 9.03 -20.56
CA ASP A 46 4.60 9.64 -20.67
C ASP A 46 5.68 8.84 -19.91
N LEU A 47 5.27 7.86 -19.10
CA LEU A 47 6.18 6.92 -18.44
C LEU A 47 6.68 5.83 -19.41
N ASN A 48 6.14 5.74 -20.63
CA ASN A 48 6.62 4.79 -21.62
C ASN A 48 8.11 5.02 -21.93
N GLY A 49 8.90 3.95 -21.89
CA GLY A 49 10.36 3.99 -22.03
C GLY A 49 11.12 4.54 -20.82
N GLN A 50 10.43 4.90 -19.73
CA GLN A 50 11.07 5.49 -18.55
C GLN A 50 11.35 4.46 -17.45
N ALA A 51 12.24 4.84 -16.53
CA ALA A 51 12.51 4.07 -15.31
C ALA A 51 11.53 4.49 -14.21
N VAL A 52 10.82 3.53 -13.62
CA VAL A 52 9.78 3.78 -12.59
C VAL A 52 10.05 2.94 -11.35
N ALA A 53 9.77 3.49 -10.18
CA ALA A 53 9.77 2.76 -8.92
C ALA A 53 8.38 2.27 -8.55
N LEU A 54 8.30 1.00 -8.12
CA LEU A 54 7.12 0.41 -7.48
C LEU A 54 7.46 0.11 -6.02
N GLY A 55 6.44 -0.04 -5.17
CA GLY A 55 6.58 -0.59 -3.84
C GLY A 55 6.91 -2.09 -3.84
N GLN A 56 6.84 -2.72 -2.67
CA GLN A 56 7.12 -4.14 -2.51
C GLN A 56 5.93 -5.02 -2.93
N PRO A 57 6.18 -6.24 -3.44
CA PRO A 57 5.14 -7.25 -3.62
C PRO A 57 4.32 -7.44 -2.34
N GLY A 58 2.99 -7.48 -2.47
CA GLY A 58 2.07 -7.47 -1.32
C GLY A 58 1.43 -6.10 -1.04
N SER A 59 2.00 -5.00 -1.55
CA SER A 59 1.38 -3.68 -1.48
C SER A 59 0.31 -3.51 -2.55
N ALA A 60 -0.93 -3.19 -2.16
CA ALA A 60 -1.97 -2.85 -3.13
C ALA A 60 -1.65 -1.54 -3.86
N THR A 61 -1.35 -0.48 -3.10
CA THR A 61 -1.13 0.88 -3.63
C THR A 61 0.23 1.10 -4.25
N GLY A 62 1.26 0.39 -3.78
CA GLY A 62 2.63 0.53 -4.28
C GLY A 62 2.98 -0.48 -5.37
N TYR A 63 2.28 -1.61 -5.47
CA TYR A 63 2.66 -2.68 -6.38
C TYR A 63 1.52 -3.13 -7.31
N TYR A 64 0.40 -3.62 -6.78
CA TYR A 64 -0.63 -4.23 -7.64
C TYR A 64 -1.44 -3.24 -8.48
N PHE A 65 -2.00 -2.18 -7.90
CA PHE A 65 -2.66 -1.12 -8.67
C PHE A 65 -1.71 -0.44 -9.68
N PRO A 66 -0.47 -0.09 -9.28
CA PRO A 66 0.51 0.44 -10.23
C PRO A 66 0.80 -0.49 -11.41
N LEU A 67 0.91 -1.81 -11.20
CA LEU A 67 1.09 -2.76 -12.30
C LEU A 67 -0.11 -2.75 -13.26
N LEU A 68 -1.33 -2.69 -12.73
CA LEU A 68 -2.54 -2.58 -13.54
C LEU A 68 -2.55 -1.27 -14.34
N ASN A 69 -2.23 -0.15 -13.70
CA ASN A 69 -2.23 1.18 -14.32
C ASN A 69 -1.15 1.36 -15.39
N LEU A 70 -0.04 0.62 -15.27
CA LEU A 70 1.04 0.62 -16.25
C LEU A 70 0.82 -0.39 -17.39
N TYR A 71 -0.29 -1.13 -17.38
CA TYR A 71 -0.58 -2.13 -18.40
C TYR A 71 -0.59 -1.49 -19.81
N GLY A 72 0.13 -2.12 -20.73
CA GLY A 72 0.31 -1.63 -22.10
C GLY A 72 1.48 -0.66 -22.29
N LEU A 73 2.15 -0.22 -21.22
CA LEU A 73 3.39 0.56 -21.32
C LEU A 73 4.63 -0.33 -21.31
N THR A 74 5.67 0.08 -22.05
CA THR A 74 6.98 -0.58 -22.05
C THR A 74 7.97 0.28 -21.27
N LEU A 75 8.16 -0.01 -20.00
CA LEU A 75 9.13 0.71 -19.16
C LEU A 75 10.56 0.27 -19.47
N SER A 76 11.53 1.19 -19.40
CA SER A 76 12.94 0.82 -19.57
C SER A 76 13.49 0.10 -18.35
N LYS A 77 12.95 0.40 -17.16
CA LYS A 77 13.35 -0.24 -15.90
C LYS A 77 12.25 -0.13 -14.85
N ILE A 78 12.08 -1.19 -14.06
CA ILE A 78 11.29 -1.17 -12.82
C ILE A 78 12.22 -1.39 -11.64
N ARG A 79 12.09 -0.55 -10.60
CA ARG A 79 12.80 -0.72 -9.33
C ARG A 79 11.83 -0.92 -8.18
N LEU A 80 12.08 -1.89 -7.33
CA LEU A 80 11.25 -2.13 -6.15
C LEU A 80 11.81 -1.35 -4.96
N ALA A 81 11.11 -0.29 -4.56
CA ALA A 81 11.47 0.56 -3.45
C ALA A 81 11.14 -0.15 -2.13
N PRO A 82 12.10 -0.28 -1.20
CA PRO A 82 11.86 -0.91 0.10
C PRO A 82 10.96 -0.05 0.99
N THR A 83 10.94 1.26 0.78
CA THR A 83 10.06 2.21 1.50
C THR A 83 9.61 3.35 0.57
N PRO A 84 8.48 4.02 0.87
CA PRO A 84 8.03 5.18 0.10
C PRO A 84 9.04 6.32 0.11
N LYS A 85 9.71 6.56 1.25
CA LYS A 85 10.79 7.54 1.37
C LYS A 85 11.94 7.24 0.39
N GLN A 86 12.36 5.99 0.29
CA GLN A 86 13.42 5.59 -0.66
C GLN A 86 12.98 5.80 -2.11
N ALA A 87 11.72 5.52 -2.43
CA ALA A 87 11.15 5.80 -3.75
C ALA A 87 11.23 7.30 -4.11
N LEU A 88 10.85 8.18 -3.18
CA LEU A 88 10.96 9.64 -3.36
C LEU A 88 12.41 10.11 -3.51
N GLN A 89 13.34 9.52 -2.75
CA GLN A 89 14.77 9.78 -2.88
C GLN A 89 15.30 9.39 -4.27
N TRP A 90 14.85 8.27 -4.84
CA TRP A 90 15.24 7.88 -6.20
C TRP A 90 14.71 8.82 -7.27
N ILE A 91 13.51 9.40 -7.09
CA ILE A 91 13.03 10.49 -7.96
C ILE A 91 13.95 11.71 -7.84
N ALA A 92 14.26 12.14 -6.61
CA ALA A 92 15.13 13.28 -6.34
C ALA A 92 16.53 13.13 -6.95
N GLN A 93 17.06 11.90 -6.95
CA GLN A 93 18.37 11.56 -7.51
C GLN A 93 18.35 11.33 -9.03
N GLY A 94 17.16 11.35 -9.67
CA GLY A 94 17.00 11.03 -11.09
C GLY A 94 17.22 9.56 -11.43
N GLU A 95 17.23 8.66 -10.44
CA GLU A 95 17.38 7.22 -10.64
C GLU A 95 16.12 6.57 -11.25
N VAL A 96 14.96 7.18 -11.01
CA VAL A 96 13.67 6.88 -11.62
C VAL A 96 12.94 8.20 -11.87
N VAL A 97 12.02 8.23 -12.83
CA VAL A 97 11.26 9.46 -13.14
C VAL A 97 9.95 9.56 -12.35
N ALA A 98 9.41 8.41 -11.95
CA ALA A 98 8.16 8.31 -11.20
C ALA A 98 8.25 7.19 -10.15
N ALA A 99 7.47 7.31 -9.08
CA ALA A 99 7.33 6.26 -8.07
C ALA A 99 5.87 6.07 -7.67
N ALA A 100 5.48 4.81 -7.50
CA ALA A 100 4.15 4.44 -7.05
C ALA A 100 4.11 4.22 -5.53
N MET A 101 3.10 4.79 -4.87
CA MET A 101 2.86 4.65 -3.44
C MET A 101 1.41 5.00 -3.10
N SER A 102 1.04 4.94 -1.83
CA SER A 102 -0.24 5.46 -1.38
C SER A 102 -0.22 6.98 -1.16
N LEU A 103 -1.37 7.63 -1.31
CA LEU A 103 -1.50 9.06 -1.02
C LEU A 103 -1.13 9.42 0.43
N GLN A 104 -1.46 8.55 1.38
CA GLN A 104 -1.10 8.73 2.78
C GLN A 104 0.43 8.70 2.98
N GLU A 105 1.12 7.71 2.43
CA GLU A 105 2.59 7.61 2.51
C GLU A 105 3.26 8.81 1.84
N TYR A 106 2.76 9.24 0.69
CA TYR A 106 3.27 10.44 0.03
C TYR A 106 3.15 11.68 0.93
N ASN A 107 1.99 11.92 1.52
CA ASN A 107 1.78 13.05 2.41
C ASN A 107 2.69 13.00 3.64
N LEU A 108 2.94 11.80 4.17
CA LEU A 108 3.85 11.57 5.29
C LEU A 108 5.31 11.86 4.94
N TYR A 109 5.78 11.37 3.79
CA TYR A 109 7.22 11.36 3.48
C TYR A 109 7.71 12.48 2.56
N ARG A 110 6.83 13.14 1.79
CA ARG A 110 7.24 14.15 0.80
C ARG A 110 8.07 15.31 1.36
N ALA A 111 7.83 15.70 2.61
CA ALA A 111 8.58 16.77 3.28
C ALA A 111 9.90 16.29 3.91
N THR A 112 10.12 14.98 3.98
CA THR A 112 11.30 14.38 4.62
C THR A 112 12.48 14.17 3.68
N VAL A 113 12.27 14.40 2.38
CA VAL A 113 13.30 14.32 1.35
C VAL A 113 13.72 15.76 1.01
N PRO A 114 14.92 16.20 1.46
CA PRO A 114 15.37 17.59 1.27
C PRO A 114 15.51 17.96 -0.21
N GLU A 115 15.41 19.27 -0.50
CA GLU A 115 15.76 19.89 -1.79
C GLU A 115 14.96 19.44 -3.02
N SER A 116 13.96 18.57 -2.84
CA SER A 116 13.12 18.06 -3.94
C SER A 116 11.64 18.33 -3.67
N LYS A 117 10.96 18.91 -4.66
CA LYS A 117 9.50 19.04 -4.68
C LYS A 117 8.91 17.97 -5.56
N PHE A 118 7.75 17.47 -5.18
CA PHE A 118 7.05 16.39 -5.85
C PHE A 118 5.61 16.80 -6.16
N ARG A 119 5.04 16.18 -7.19
CA ARG A 119 3.61 16.27 -7.49
C ARG A 119 3.04 14.91 -7.85
N VAL A 120 1.75 14.76 -7.65
CA VAL A 120 0.98 13.61 -8.14
C VAL A 120 0.86 13.73 -9.66
N LEU A 121 1.31 12.71 -10.38
CA LEU A 121 1.12 12.57 -11.82
C LEU A 121 -0.24 11.92 -12.12
N TYR A 122 -0.59 10.90 -11.33
CA TYR A 122 -1.79 10.12 -11.52
C TYR A 122 -2.30 9.61 -10.17
N GLN A 123 -3.62 9.56 -10.02
CA GLN A 123 -4.30 8.92 -8.90
C GLN A 123 -5.27 7.88 -9.44
N ASP A 124 -5.17 6.68 -8.91
CA ASP A 124 -6.08 5.59 -9.20
C ASP A 124 -7.44 5.85 -8.52
N ASP A 125 -8.53 5.60 -9.24
CA ASP A 125 -9.90 5.81 -8.76
C ASP A 125 -10.42 4.63 -7.92
N ASN A 126 -9.79 3.46 -8.02
CA ASN A 126 -10.18 2.27 -7.28
C ASN A 126 -10.00 2.48 -5.77
N ALA A 127 -11.01 2.04 -5.01
CA ALA A 127 -10.88 1.95 -3.58
C ALA A 127 -9.81 0.91 -3.21
N VAL A 128 -8.94 1.28 -2.28
CA VAL A 128 -7.95 0.36 -1.73
C VAL A 128 -8.65 -0.45 -0.63
N PRO A 129 -8.73 -1.78 -0.73
CA PRO A 129 -9.29 -2.59 0.34
C PRO A 129 -8.44 -2.46 1.61
N ASN A 130 -9.04 -2.68 2.77
CA ASN A 130 -8.29 -2.72 4.02
C ASN A 130 -7.37 -3.95 4.06
N GLY A 131 -6.28 -3.83 4.82
CA GLY A 131 -5.52 -5.00 5.24
C GLY A 131 -6.31 -5.80 6.26
N SER A 132 -5.76 -6.92 6.72
CA SER A 132 -6.40 -7.67 7.81
C SER A 132 -5.40 -8.32 8.74
N ILE A 133 -5.80 -8.49 9.99
CA ILE A 133 -5.20 -9.47 10.89
C ILE A 133 -5.73 -10.83 10.47
N LEU A 134 -4.80 -11.72 10.12
CA LEU A 134 -5.09 -13.08 9.67
C LEU A 134 -4.66 -14.09 10.72
N VAL A 135 -5.46 -15.14 10.90
CA VAL A 135 -5.12 -16.33 11.70
C VAL A 135 -5.17 -17.58 10.84
N SER A 136 -4.43 -18.61 11.23
CA SER A 136 -4.45 -19.89 10.51
C SER A 136 -5.83 -20.53 10.62
N ASN A 137 -6.35 -21.05 9.49
CA ASN A 137 -7.61 -21.79 9.49
C ASN A 137 -7.51 -23.16 10.21
N GLN A 138 -6.29 -23.59 10.56
CA GLN A 138 -6.03 -24.81 11.32
C GLN A 138 -6.21 -24.61 12.82
N LEU A 139 -6.30 -23.37 13.30
CA LEU A 139 -6.59 -23.10 14.70
C LEU A 139 -8.04 -23.52 15.01
N PRO A 140 -8.30 -24.20 16.14
CA PRO A 140 -9.66 -24.43 16.61
C PRO A 140 -10.48 -23.13 16.63
N GLN A 141 -11.76 -23.21 16.25
CA GLN A 141 -12.64 -22.04 16.18
C GLN A 141 -12.65 -21.23 17.48
N ILE A 142 -12.67 -21.92 18.63
CA ILE A 142 -12.65 -21.28 19.96
C ILE A 142 -11.39 -20.42 20.19
N GLU A 143 -10.25 -20.80 19.60
CA GLU A 143 -9.01 -20.03 19.71
C GLU A 143 -9.03 -18.81 18.77
N GLN A 144 -9.66 -18.94 17.61
CA GLN A 144 -9.85 -17.83 16.67
C GLN A 144 -10.78 -16.76 17.28
N GLU A 145 -11.90 -17.20 17.88
CA GLU A 145 -12.85 -16.34 18.60
C GLU A 145 -12.19 -15.69 19.81
N GLY A 146 -11.44 -16.45 20.62
CA GLY A 146 -10.71 -15.91 21.75
C GLY A 146 -9.66 -14.86 21.35
N LEU A 147 -8.97 -15.05 20.22
CA LEU A 147 -8.04 -14.04 19.68
C LEU A 147 -8.79 -12.78 19.22
N ASN A 148 -9.94 -12.94 18.57
CA ASN A 148 -10.78 -11.82 18.16
C ASN A 148 -11.25 -11.02 19.38
N ASP A 149 -11.79 -11.68 20.40
CA ASP A 149 -12.30 -11.05 21.61
C ASP A 149 -11.23 -10.24 22.35
N VAL A 150 -10.02 -10.80 22.47
CA VAL A 150 -8.87 -10.12 23.11
C VAL A 150 -8.47 -8.88 22.33
N LEU A 151 -8.43 -8.95 21.00
CA LEU A 151 -8.04 -7.81 20.16
C LEU A 151 -9.14 -6.75 20.08
N SER A 152 -10.41 -7.15 20.00
CA SER A 152 -11.56 -6.23 20.02
C SER A 152 -11.73 -5.53 21.36
N SER A 153 -11.37 -6.18 22.46
CA SER A 153 -11.46 -5.62 23.82
C SER A 153 -10.18 -4.87 24.24
N ALA A 154 -9.19 -4.76 23.36
CA ALA A 154 -7.93 -4.11 23.69
C ALA A 154 -8.13 -2.61 24.01
N PRO A 155 -7.38 -2.03 24.97
CA PRO A 155 -7.44 -0.60 25.24
C PRO A 155 -7.19 0.22 23.97
N PRO A 156 -7.89 1.34 23.71
CA PRO A 156 -7.85 2.06 22.43
C PRO A 156 -6.44 2.46 21.92
N MET A 157 -5.49 2.61 22.84
CA MET A 157 -4.07 2.82 22.55
C MET A 157 -3.42 1.68 21.75
N ILE A 158 -3.84 0.44 21.96
CA ILE A 158 -3.25 -0.73 21.28
C ILE A 158 -3.64 -0.77 19.80
N PRO A 159 -4.93 -0.72 19.41
CA PRO A 159 -5.30 -0.64 18.00
C PRO A 159 -4.69 0.57 17.28
N ALA A 160 -4.67 1.74 17.92
CA ALA A 160 -4.12 2.96 17.34
C ALA A 160 -2.59 2.90 17.12
N SER A 161 -1.85 2.18 17.97
CA SER A 161 -0.39 2.07 17.82
C SER A 161 0.04 1.02 16.79
N VAL A 162 -0.77 -0.02 16.60
CA VAL A 162 -0.45 -1.15 15.70
C VAL A 162 -1.19 -1.03 14.36
N GLY A 163 -2.22 -0.18 14.27
CA GLY A 163 -2.93 0.14 13.04
C GLY A 163 -4.00 -0.88 12.66
N TYR A 164 -4.84 -1.32 13.60
CA TYR A 164 -6.02 -2.15 13.32
C TYR A 164 -7.29 -1.54 13.92
N ILE A 165 -8.45 -1.99 13.43
CA ILE A 165 -9.76 -1.48 13.85
C ILE A 165 -10.45 -2.55 14.71
N ALA A 166 -10.62 -2.26 16.00
CA ALA A 166 -11.13 -3.22 16.99
C ALA A 166 -12.65 -3.43 16.95
N ASN A 167 -13.42 -2.47 16.42
CA ASN A 167 -14.89 -2.40 16.47
C ASN A 167 -15.55 -2.48 15.07
N GLU A 168 -14.87 -3.04 14.07
CA GLU A 168 -15.44 -3.26 12.74
C GLU A 168 -15.82 -4.72 12.52
N GLU A 169 -16.71 -4.96 11.57
CA GLU A 169 -17.06 -6.31 11.13
C GLU A 169 -15.84 -7.02 10.51
N VAL A 170 -15.79 -8.34 10.67
CA VAL A 170 -14.76 -9.17 10.06
C VAL A 170 -14.82 -9.00 8.53
N PRO A 171 -13.69 -8.68 7.86
CA PRO A 171 -13.66 -8.54 6.42
C PRO A 171 -14.10 -9.82 5.70
N ASN A 172 -15.02 -9.70 4.73
CA ASN A 172 -15.48 -10.80 3.88
C ASN A 172 -14.52 -11.10 2.72
#